data_AF-A0A935HXJ0-F1
#
_entry.id   AF-A0A935HXJ0-F1
#
_cell.length_a   1.000
_cell.length_b   1.000
_cell.length_c   1.000
_cell.angle_alpha   90.00
_cell.angle_beta   90.00
_cell.angle_gamma   90.00
#
_symmetry.space_group_name_H-M   'P 1'
#
loop_
_entity.id
_entity.type
_entity.pdbx_description
1 polymer ?
#
loop_
_entity_poly.entity_id
_entity_poly.type
_entity_poly.pdbx_seq_one_letter_code
_entity_poly.pdbx_strand_id
1 'polypeptide(L)' 'MIKAFKRIFLKEDSNIDLKKMKGVSFNLYRVRKGNIRIVFSISKYSEINFSIDINDIGFRGNIY' A
#
# COMPACT_ATOMS: atom_id res chain seq x y z
N MET A 1 -7.31 -3.21 1.83
CA MET A 1 -5.98 -3.52 2.40
C MET A 1 -5.59 -4.99 2.23
N ILE A 2 -6.40 -5.97 2.64
CA ILE A 2 -6.08 -7.41 2.47
C ILE A 2 -5.74 -7.79 1.01
N LYS A 3 -6.51 -7.33 0.02
CA LYS A 3 -6.18 -7.57 -1.40
C LYS A 3 -4.80 -7.02 -1.81
N ALA A 4 -4.40 -5.88 -1.25
CA ALA A 4 -3.09 -5.29 -1.52
C ALA A 4 -1.96 -6.13 -0.92
N PHE A 5 -2.14 -6.62 0.31
CA PHE A 5 -1.22 -7.54 0.94
C PHE A 5 -1.05 -8.82 0.11
N LYS A 6 -2.16 -9.47 -0.27
CA LYS A 6 -2.13 -10.69 -1.10
C LYS A 6 -1.41 -10.45 -2.43
N ARG A 7 -1.66 -9.33 -3.10
CA ARG A 7 -0.97 -8.99 -4.35
C ARG A 7 0.55 -8.81 -4.17
N ILE A 8 0.99 -8.24 -3.05
CA ILE A 8 2.42 -7.99 -2.79
C ILE A 8 3.14 -9.28 -2.40
N PHE A 9 2.61 -10.04 -1.45
CA PHE A 9 3.33 -11.18 -0.87
C PHE A 9 2.97 -12.52 -1.51
N LEU A 10 1.71 -12.72 -1.89
CA LEU A 10 1.23 -13.97 -2.49
C LEU A 10 1.23 -13.91 -4.03
N LYS A 11 1.53 -12.74 -4.61
CA LYS A 11 1.48 -12.48 -6.07
C LYS A 11 0.12 -12.83 -6.70
N GLU A 12 -0.94 -12.85 -5.90
CA GLU A 12 -2.30 -13.08 -6.40
C GLU A 12 -2.75 -11.91 -7.27
N ASP A 13 -3.33 -12.21 -8.42
CA ASP A 13 -3.93 -11.17 -9.25
C ASP A 13 -5.20 -10.65 -8.57
N SER A 14 -5.25 -9.34 -8.40
CA SER A 14 -6.39 -8.67 -7.80
C SER A 14 -6.64 -7.36 -8.52
N ASN A 15 -7.92 -7.12 -8.85
CA ASN A 15 -8.37 -5.90 -9.51
C ASN A 15 -8.33 -4.70 -8.53
N ILE A 16 -7.13 -4.28 -8.18
CA ILE A 16 -6.83 -3.11 -7.33
C ILE A 16 -5.76 -2.27 -8.04
N ASP A 17 -5.89 -0.94 -8.04
CA ASP A 17 -4.81 -0.05 -8.49
C ASP A 17 -3.83 0.14 -7.34
N LEU A 18 -2.89 -0.80 -7.22
CA LEU A 18 -1.81 -0.82 -6.25
C LEU A 18 -0.49 -0.46 -6.94
N LYS A 19 0.27 0.48 -6.37
CA LYS A 19 1.63 0.79 -6.82
C LYS A 19 2.57 0.97 -5.63
N LYS A 20 3.81 0.49 -5.77
CA LYS A 20 4.92 0.87 -4.90
C LYS A 20 5.34 2.31 -5.23
N MET A 21 5.56 3.14 -4.21
CA MET A 21 6.02 4.52 -4.40
C MET A 21 7.52 4.54 -4.72
N LYS A 22 7.93 5.40 -5.65
CA LYS A 22 9.33 5.55 -6.07
C LYS A 22 10.00 6.68 -5.27
N GLY A 23 11.32 6.60 -5.08
CA GLY A 23 12.10 7.67 -4.45
C GLY A 23 12.02 7.70 -2.92
N VAL A 24 11.35 6.74 -2.29
CA VAL A 24 11.30 6.59 -0.83
C VAL A 24 12.06 5.32 -0.44
N SER A 25 12.93 5.42 0.56
CA SER A 25 13.73 4.29 1.07
C SER A 25 12.88 3.21 1.76
N PHE A 26 11.67 3.56 2.18
CA PHE A 26 10.74 2.68 2.87
C PHE A 26 9.82 1.92 1.90
N ASN A 27 9.37 0.73 2.30
CA ASN A 27 8.36 -0.07 1.60
C ASN A 27 6.97 0.60 1.65
N LEU A 28 6.85 1.73 0.97
CA LEU A 28 5.62 2.51 0.86
C LEU A 28 4.87 2.13 -0.40
N TYR A 29 3.59 1.91 -0.20
CA TYR A 29 2.65 1.53 -1.23
C TYR A 29 1.47 2.48 -1.22
N ARG A 30 0.76 2.50 -2.33
CA ARG A 30 -0.44 3.30 -2.49
C ARG A 30 -1.50 2.51 -3.23
N VAL A 31 -2.70 2.46 -2.67
CA VAL A 31 -3.91 2.02 -3.38
C VAL A 31 -4.72 3.24 -3.81
N ARG A 32 -5.30 3.17 -5.01
CA ARG A 32 -6.20 4.19 -5.54
C ARG A 32 -7.64 3.69 -5.62
N LYS A 33 -8.57 4.58 -5.26
CA LYS A 33 -9.99 4.43 -5.54
C LYS A 33 -10.49 5.77 -6.07
N GLY A 34 -10.60 5.89 -7.40
CA GLY A 34 -10.89 7.15 -8.07
C GLY A 34 -9.86 8.23 -7.72
N ASN A 35 -10.34 9.33 -7.12
CA ASN A 35 -9.51 10.47 -6.70
C ASN A 35 -8.91 10.31 -5.30
N ILE A 36 -9.28 9.29 -4.54
CA ILE A 36 -8.73 9.01 -3.21
C ILE A 36 -7.51 8.11 -3.33
N ARG A 37 -6.50 8.40 -2.53
CA ARG A 37 -5.27 7.63 -2.38
C ARG A 37 -5.11 7.29 -0.91
N ILE A 38 -4.79 6.03 -0.68
CA ILE A 38 -4.39 5.53 0.64
C ILE A 38 -2.92 5.17 0.50
N VAL A 39 -2.06 5.87 1.24
CA VAL A 39 -0.63 5.57 1.35
C VAL A 39 -0.42 4.75 2.62
N PHE A 40 0.33 3.66 2.51
CA PHE A 40 0.57 2.76 3.61
C PHE A 40 1.96 2.12 3.51
N SER A 41 2.53 1.81 4.66
CA SER A 41 3.73 0.97 4.78
C SER A 41 3.35 -0.42 5.26
N ILE A 42 4.24 -1.38 4.98
CA ILE A 42 4.12 -2.73 5.50
C ILE A 42 5.36 -3.01 6.34
N SER A 43 5.13 -3.32 7.62
CA SER A 43 6.18 -3.67 8.56
C SER A 43 6.11 -5.18 8.83
N LYS A 44 7.26 -5.85 8.76
CA LYS A 44 7.39 -7.28 9.08
C LYS A 44 7.95 -7.39 10.49
N TYR A 45 7.17 -7.94 11.42
CA TYR A 45 7.61 -8.18 12.80
C TYR A 45 8.21 -9.57 12.98
N SER A 46 7.65 -10.57 12.31
CA SER A 46 8.16 -11.95 12.29
C SER A 46 7.90 -12.59 10.92
N GLU A 47 8.26 -13.86 10.75
CA GLU A 47 8.04 -14.57 9.49
C GLU A 47 6.56 -14.63 9.07
N ILE A 48 5.66 -14.70 10.05
CA ILE A 48 4.21 -14.84 9.85
C ILE A 48 3.41 -13.58 10.21
N ASN A 49 4.00 -12.64 10.97
CA ASN A 49 3.30 -11.44 11.46
C ASN A 49 3.72 -10.19 10.70
N PHE A 50 2.73 -9.56 10.04
CA PHE A 50 2.88 -8.32 9.30
C PHE A 50 1.86 -7.29 9.80
N SER A 51 2.26 -6.02 9.91
CA SER A 51 1.31 -4.91 10.00
C SER A 51 1.22 -4.16 8.68
N ILE A 52 0.06 -3.54 8.48
CA ILE A 52 -0.10 -2.52 7.48
C ILE A 52 -0.47 -1.23 8.20
N ASP A 53 0.42 -0.26 8.12
CA ASP A 53 0.27 1.03 8.77
C ASP A 53 -0.21 2.03 7.73
N ILE A 54 -1.32 2.73 7.99
CA ILE A 54 -1.82 3.76 7.09
C ILE A 54 -1.10 5.07 7.42
N ASN A 55 -0.35 5.59 6.45
CA ASN A 55 0.45 6.80 6.62
C ASN A 55 -0.36 8.04 6.24
N ASP A 56 -1.20 7.95 5.21
CA ASP A 56 -2.03 9.05 4.75
C ASP A 56 -3.25 8.58 3.94
N ILE A 57 -4.34 9.34 3.99
CA ILE A 57 -5.55 9.15 3.19
C ILE A 57 -6.02 10.51 2.69
N GLY A 58 -6.08 10.67 1.37
CA GLY A 58 -6.46 11.96 0.80
C GLY A 58 -6.71 11.96 -0.69
N PHE A 59 -7.13 13.13 -1.19
CA PHE A 59 -7.26 13.38 -2.62
C PHE A 59 -5.89 13.50 -3.30
N ARG A 60 -5.87 13.43 -4.65
CA ARG A 60 -4.63 13.49 -5.44
C ARG A 60 -3.69 14.62 -5.04
N GLY A 61 -4.23 15.83 -4.91
CA GLY A 61 -3.41 17.03 -4.68
C GLY A 61 -2.87 17.16 -3.27
N ASN A 62 -3.32 16.34 -2.32
CA ASN A 62 -2.94 16.46 -0.91
C ASN A 62 -1.93 15.39 -0.47
N ILE A 63 -1.66 14.40 -1.33
CA ILE A 63 -0.83 13.21 -1.04
C ILE A 63 0.57 13.32 -1.68
N TYR A 64 0.76 14.29 -2.59
CA TYR A 64 1.99 14.56 -3.32
C TYR A 64 2.43 15.98 -3.05
#